data_AF-A0A2B4S9Y8-F1
#
_entry.id   AF-A0A2B4S9Y8-F1
#
_cell.length_a   1.000
_cell.length_b   1.000
_cell.length_c   1.000
_cell.angle_alpha   90.00
_cell.angle_beta   90.00
_cell.angle_gamma   90.00
#
_symmetry.space_group_name_H-M   'P 1'
#
loop_
_entity.id
_entity.type
_entity.pdbx_description
1 polymer ?
#
loop_
_entity_poly.entity_id
_entity_poly.type
_entity_poly.pdbx_seq_one_letter_code
_entity_poly.pdbx_strand_id
1 'polypeptide(L)'
;MVLQMVKYGLLKGNSYLQLHPSIADKKAIINVKKKDDHCFKWAILSAFHPVEIHPERVNNYKPFEEELNFSGLTLPMKINNISQFEEQNPSISVSVIGYEVRGPRKKRKVDLFLLRMMEEKKEHHVTLLHWSDGNTGHYAPTERRREEEEEERGGKREKEKEEETRGSTPMERGGGSRWKRISNEERWKKIKMKRLEKVVDCFLKSLLKLEKDLLPFLYDNKPMTDFDEEQHESATHCSICKKPFREGEKKVRDHDHATGEYRGAAHNFCNLQFRRQKVIPVFFHNLRGYDAHFIKRGIHKHVNKRKRKGLEVIPTNTEKYISFSLGHLRFLDSNQFMPFPLEKLADNSSTYPILEELFPEVWGVRDVNLLKKKGMYPYDYMDSFERFQEDALPPKEAFLSLLTDEGVKDEDYVHAQNVWREMGCQTLRDYHDVYLLTDVMLLADVFEQFRDKCYEVYGLDAAHYYTSPGLAWDAALKYTEVKLYSIADIDQHMFLERGMRGGISMITHRHAKANNSYLPDYHFSQLTSFIMFLDANNLYGWAMSQSLLVREFEWVPEEDLMGLNITQVADDVSEGYIPEVDLEYPKELHDLHNDYPLASENVVITPDMLSSY
;
A
#
# COMPACT_ATOMS: atom_id res chain seq x y z
N MET A 1 -15.50 -13.23 20.27
CA MET A 1 -14.22 -13.51 20.94
C MET A 1 -13.92 -15.00 20.78
N VAL A 2 -12.91 -15.32 19.99
CA VAL A 2 -12.21 -16.62 20.03
C VAL A 2 -10.75 -16.22 20.08
N LEU A 3 -10.11 -16.40 21.24
CA LEU A 3 -8.65 -16.43 21.33
C LEU A 3 -8.19 -17.54 20.40
N GLN A 4 -7.55 -17.20 19.28
CA GLN A 4 -6.73 -18.16 18.56
C GLN A 4 -5.32 -18.06 19.15
N MET A 5 -5.11 -18.81 20.23
CA MET A 5 -3.77 -19.24 20.61
C MET A 5 -3.19 -19.99 19.42
N VAL A 6 -2.01 -19.57 18.96
CA VAL A 6 -1.22 -20.35 17.99
C VAL A 6 -0.85 -21.64 18.70
N LYS A 7 -1.54 -22.73 18.35
CA LYS A 7 -1.10 -24.06 18.71
C LYS A 7 0.15 -24.32 17.87
N TYR A 8 1.32 -24.16 18.47
CA TYR A 8 2.58 -24.58 17.88
C TYR A 8 2.51 -26.09 17.66
N GLY A 9 2.10 -26.50 16.45
CA GLY A 9 2.18 -27.88 16.00
C GLY A 9 3.66 -28.21 15.77
N LEU A 10 4.13 -29.29 16.36
CA LEU A 10 5.51 -29.76 16.25
C LEU A 10 5.97 -29.77 14.78
N LEU A 11 7.05 -29.05 14.47
CA LEU A 11 7.74 -28.98 13.16
C LEU A 11 8.41 -30.33 12.83
N LYS A 12 7.60 -31.38 12.66
CA LYS A 12 8.02 -32.76 12.42
C LYS A 12 7.37 -33.27 11.11
N GLY A 13 8.19 -33.57 10.11
CA GLY A 13 7.73 -34.13 8.83
C GLY A 13 7.39 -35.63 8.87
N ASN A 14 6.12 -36.01 9.12
CA ASN A 14 5.69 -37.39 9.43
C ASN A 14 5.18 -38.22 8.23
N SER A 15 4.56 -37.63 7.19
CA SER A 15 3.96 -38.44 6.11
C SER A 15 3.55 -37.60 4.91
N TYR A 16 3.23 -38.23 3.77
CA TYR A 16 2.64 -37.56 2.59
C TYR A 16 1.46 -36.65 2.97
N LEU A 17 1.59 -35.37 2.62
CA LEU A 17 0.49 -34.41 2.66
C LEU A 17 0.18 -33.92 1.25
N GLN A 18 -1.10 -33.68 0.98
CA GLN A 18 -1.50 -33.10 -0.28
C GLN A 18 -1.18 -31.60 -0.28
N LEU A 19 -0.52 -31.14 -1.34
CA LEU A 19 -0.31 -29.71 -1.59
C LEU A 19 -1.66 -29.00 -1.74
N HIS A 20 -1.71 -27.75 -1.30
CA HIS A 20 -2.87 -26.92 -1.59
C HIS A 20 -3.05 -26.75 -3.12
N PRO A 21 -4.29 -26.84 -3.66
CA PRO A 21 -4.52 -26.80 -5.12
C PRO A 21 -3.86 -25.61 -5.83
N SER A 22 -3.88 -24.42 -5.23
CA SER A 22 -3.26 -23.21 -5.82
C SER A 22 -1.74 -23.28 -6.00
N ILE A 23 -1.06 -24.22 -5.34
CA ILE A 23 0.36 -24.52 -5.53
C ILE A 23 0.51 -25.73 -6.45
N ALA A 24 -0.29 -26.78 -6.24
CA ALA A 24 -0.27 -27.99 -7.05
C ALA A 24 -0.55 -27.72 -8.55
N ASP A 25 -1.48 -26.82 -8.86
CA ASP A 25 -1.85 -26.47 -10.24
C ASP A 25 -0.71 -25.81 -11.02
N LYS A 26 0.26 -25.20 -10.31
CA LYS A 26 1.45 -24.59 -10.92
C LYS A 26 2.48 -25.61 -11.40
N LYS A 27 2.36 -26.87 -10.98
CA LYS A 27 3.27 -27.99 -11.33
C LYS A 27 4.76 -27.70 -11.05
N ALA A 28 5.07 -26.79 -10.13
CA ALA A 28 6.43 -26.37 -9.78
C ALA A 28 7.03 -27.14 -8.60
N ILE A 29 6.27 -28.06 -7.99
CA ILE A 29 6.67 -28.82 -6.80
C ILE A 29 6.55 -30.31 -7.09
N ILE A 30 7.64 -31.06 -6.91
CA ILE A 30 7.62 -32.52 -6.96
C ILE A 30 7.20 -33.05 -5.59
N ASN A 31 5.92 -33.36 -5.42
CA ASN A 31 5.40 -33.92 -4.17
C ASN A 31 5.46 -35.45 -4.20
N VAL A 32 6.57 -36.02 -3.71
CA VAL A 32 6.83 -37.46 -3.69
C VAL A 32 5.87 -38.18 -2.73
N LYS A 33 5.12 -39.15 -3.27
CA LYS A 33 4.07 -39.88 -2.54
C LYS A 33 4.63 -41.07 -1.77
N LYS A 34 4.96 -40.86 -0.50
CA LYS A 34 5.25 -41.95 0.45
C LYS A 34 4.57 -41.75 1.81
N LYS A 35 4.04 -42.83 2.37
CA LYS A 35 3.45 -42.87 3.72
C LYS A 35 4.46 -43.39 4.75
N ASP A 36 5.64 -42.78 4.79
CA ASP A 36 6.65 -43.01 5.83
C ASP A 36 7.16 -41.67 6.40
N ASP A 37 7.90 -41.73 7.52
CA ASP A 37 8.45 -40.54 8.19
C ASP A 37 9.69 -39.95 7.49
N HIS A 38 9.93 -40.29 6.21
CA HIS A 38 11.16 -39.96 5.48
C HIS A 38 10.94 -38.89 4.41
N CYS A 39 9.89 -38.06 4.52
CA CYS A 39 9.57 -37.06 3.49
C CYS A 39 10.72 -36.10 3.13
N PHE A 40 11.55 -35.71 4.11
CA PHE A 40 12.76 -34.91 3.87
C PHE A 40 13.76 -35.62 2.96
N LYS A 41 14.04 -36.91 3.23
CA LYS A 41 14.94 -37.74 2.42
C LYS A 41 14.47 -37.81 0.97
N TRP A 42 13.18 -38.12 0.77
CA TRP A 42 12.61 -38.21 -0.58
C TRP A 42 12.61 -36.86 -1.29
N ALA A 43 12.38 -35.77 -0.57
CA ALA A 43 12.42 -34.43 -1.12
C ALA A 43 13.82 -34.07 -1.64
N ILE A 44 14.86 -34.31 -0.84
CA ILE A 44 16.26 -34.11 -1.24
C ILE A 44 16.61 -35.00 -2.43
N LEU A 45 16.37 -36.31 -2.35
CA LEU A 45 16.71 -37.22 -3.46
C LEU A 45 16.00 -36.85 -4.77
N SER A 46 14.75 -36.37 -4.70
CA SER A 46 14.03 -35.91 -5.89
C SER A 46 14.54 -34.60 -6.47
N ALA A 47 15.24 -33.77 -5.68
CA ALA A 47 15.91 -32.57 -6.18
C ALA A 47 17.21 -32.91 -6.93
N PHE A 48 17.95 -33.92 -6.45
CA PHE A 48 19.20 -34.38 -7.08
C PHE A 48 18.97 -35.25 -8.31
N HIS A 49 17.88 -36.01 -8.34
CA HIS A 49 17.57 -36.96 -9.41
C HIS A 49 16.24 -36.62 -10.09
N PRO A 50 16.14 -35.55 -10.88
CA PRO A 50 14.89 -35.17 -11.53
C PRO A 50 14.40 -36.27 -12.49
N VAL A 51 13.09 -36.56 -12.45
CA VAL A 51 12.46 -37.62 -13.27
C VAL A 51 11.26 -37.06 -14.02
N GLU A 52 11.25 -37.20 -15.35
CA GLU A 52 10.19 -36.60 -16.19
C GLU A 52 8.86 -37.36 -16.10
N ILE A 53 8.92 -38.69 -16.00
CA ILE A 53 7.74 -39.57 -16.06
C ILE A 53 7.37 -40.04 -14.65
N HIS A 54 6.21 -39.59 -14.17
CA HIS A 54 5.69 -39.90 -12.84
C HIS A 54 6.65 -39.56 -11.68
N PRO A 55 7.18 -38.31 -11.58
CA PRO A 55 8.10 -37.89 -10.52
C PRO A 55 7.53 -38.06 -9.10
N GLU A 56 6.21 -38.15 -8.94
CA GLU A 56 5.60 -38.38 -7.64
C GLU A 56 5.86 -39.80 -7.07
N ARG A 57 6.44 -40.73 -7.85
CA ARG A 57 6.64 -42.12 -7.43
C ARG A 57 7.99 -42.34 -6.76
N VAL A 58 7.96 -42.69 -5.48
CA VAL A 58 9.13 -43.06 -4.65
C VAL A 58 10.05 -44.08 -5.30
N ASN A 59 9.51 -45.07 -6.02
CA ASN A 59 10.32 -46.14 -6.61
C ASN A 59 11.36 -45.62 -7.60
N ASN A 60 11.15 -44.42 -8.15
CA ASN A 60 12.11 -43.77 -9.04
C ASN A 60 13.39 -43.33 -8.29
N TYR A 61 13.28 -43.08 -6.97
CA TYR A 61 14.37 -42.53 -6.14
C TYR A 61 15.02 -43.57 -5.23
N LYS A 62 14.40 -44.76 -5.06
CA LYS A 62 14.96 -45.85 -4.26
C LYS A 62 16.37 -46.30 -4.67
N PRO A 63 16.75 -46.33 -5.96
CA PRO A 63 18.12 -46.69 -6.33
C PRO A 63 19.20 -45.78 -5.74
N PHE A 64 18.86 -44.53 -5.44
CA PHE A 64 19.77 -43.50 -4.93
C PHE A 64 19.75 -43.38 -3.40
N GLU A 65 19.13 -44.34 -2.73
CA GLU A 65 18.83 -44.27 -1.29
C GLU A 65 20.09 -44.21 -0.40
N GLU A 66 21.21 -44.74 -0.92
CA GLU A 66 22.51 -44.85 -0.24
C GLU A 66 23.52 -43.77 -0.68
N GLU A 67 23.16 -42.86 -1.59
CA GLU A 67 24.10 -41.84 -2.11
C GLU A 67 24.40 -40.72 -1.12
N LEU A 68 23.45 -40.43 -0.22
CA LEU A 68 23.57 -39.37 0.78
C LEU A 68 23.55 -39.96 2.18
N ASN A 69 24.31 -39.35 3.08
CA ASN A 69 24.39 -39.77 4.45
C ASN A 69 23.20 -39.23 5.25
N PHE A 70 22.27 -40.13 5.61
CA PHE A 70 21.17 -39.84 6.52
C PHE A 70 21.32 -40.54 7.88
N SER A 71 22.48 -41.12 8.17
CA SER A 71 22.69 -41.96 9.35
C SER A 71 22.67 -41.15 10.65
N GLY A 72 21.99 -41.67 11.68
CA GLY A 72 21.89 -41.00 12.98
C GLY A 72 20.96 -39.77 13.03
N LEU A 73 20.29 -39.41 11.93
CA LEU A 73 19.28 -38.35 11.91
C LEU A 73 17.96 -38.85 12.51
N THR A 74 17.40 -38.10 13.46
CA THR A 74 16.07 -38.41 14.00
C THR A 74 14.99 -38.09 12.98
N LEU A 75 14.27 -39.12 12.53
CA LEU A 75 13.08 -38.99 11.71
C LEU A 75 11.82 -39.05 12.58
N PRO A 76 10.77 -38.26 12.28
CA PRO A 76 10.63 -37.26 11.21
C PRO A 76 11.60 -36.08 11.29
N MET A 77 12.13 -35.63 10.14
CA MET A 77 13.10 -34.52 10.10
C MET A 77 12.49 -33.21 10.63
N LYS A 78 13.21 -32.57 11.56
CA LYS A 78 12.90 -31.23 12.08
C LYS A 78 13.78 -30.18 11.39
N ILE A 79 13.24 -28.98 11.22
CA ILE A 79 13.94 -27.86 10.59
C ILE A 79 15.28 -27.55 11.29
N ASN A 80 15.30 -27.52 12.62
CA ASN A 80 16.52 -27.25 13.39
C ASN A 80 17.58 -28.37 13.30
N ASN A 81 17.22 -29.55 12.81
CA ASN A 81 18.15 -30.67 12.66
C ASN A 81 18.73 -30.75 11.24
N ILE A 82 18.37 -29.82 10.34
CA ILE A 82 18.88 -29.81 8.97
C ILE A 82 20.38 -29.47 8.95
N SER A 83 20.89 -28.66 9.89
CA SER A 83 22.33 -28.36 9.98
C SER A 83 23.15 -29.64 10.17
N GLN A 84 22.66 -30.61 10.97
CA GLN A 84 23.32 -31.91 11.14
C GLN A 84 23.40 -32.71 9.82
N PHE A 85 22.39 -32.60 8.96
CA PHE A 85 22.42 -33.22 7.64
C PHE A 85 23.45 -32.54 6.72
N GLU A 86 23.55 -31.20 6.76
CA GLU A 86 24.52 -30.42 5.98
C GLU A 86 25.97 -30.64 6.47
N GLU A 87 26.17 -30.93 7.75
CA GLU A 87 27.46 -31.36 8.32
C GLU A 87 27.87 -32.75 7.81
N GLN A 88 26.91 -33.67 7.70
CA GLN A 88 27.14 -35.04 7.19
C GLN A 88 27.31 -35.10 5.67
N ASN A 89 26.84 -34.07 4.95
CA ASN A 89 26.92 -33.96 3.48
C ASN A 89 27.48 -32.58 3.11
N PRO A 90 28.82 -32.38 3.20
CA PRO A 90 29.43 -31.04 3.18
C PRO A 90 29.21 -30.22 1.92
N SER A 91 28.89 -30.84 0.77
CA SER A 91 28.58 -30.16 -0.49
C SER A 91 27.13 -29.67 -0.62
N ILE A 92 26.26 -29.96 0.36
CA ILE A 92 24.83 -29.68 0.28
C ILE A 92 24.42 -28.62 1.29
N SER A 93 23.66 -27.60 0.84
CA SER A 93 22.95 -26.67 1.72
C SER A 93 21.45 -26.63 1.40
N VAL A 94 20.62 -26.36 2.41
CA VAL A 94 19.17 -26.53 2.34
C VAL A 94 18.43 -25.33 2.93
N SER A 95 17.63 -24.65 2.11
CA SER A 95 16.66 -23.66 2.56
C SER A 95 15.28 -24.27 2.71
N VAL A 96 14.48 -23.78 3.67
CA VAL A 96 13.11 -24.23 3.88
C VAL A 96 12.16 -23.05 3.88
N ILE A 97 11.19 -23.07 2.97
CA ILE A 97 10.10 -22.09 2.88
C ILE A 97 8.78 -22.74 3.29
N GLY A 98 7.94 -22.00 4.02
CA GLY A 98 6.57 -22.34 4.35
C GLY A 98 5.58 -21.59 3.48
N TYR A 99 4.31 -22.00 3.54
CA TYR A 99 3.23 -21.25 2.90
C TYR A 99 1.98 -21.19 3.77
N GLU A 100 1.27 -20.07 3.68
CA GLU A 100 -0.07 -19.91 4.24
C GLU A 100 -1.05 -19.56 3.12
N VAL A 101 -2.25 -20.12 3.20
CA VAL A 101 -3.30 -19.85 2.22
C VAL A 101 -4.32 -18.91 2.82
N ARG A 102 -4.32 -17.66 2.37
CA ARG A 102 -5.23 -16.62 2.84
C ARG A 102 -6.36 -16.35 1.85
N GLY A 103 -7.56 -16.12 2.39
CA GLY A 103 -8.71 -15.65 1.61
C GLY A 103 -9.76 -16.72 1.26
N PRO A 104 -10.94 -16.28 0.75
CA PRO A 104 -12.07 -17.16 0.47
C PRO A 104 -11.77 -18.12 -0.69
N ARG A 105 -12.41 -19.30 -0.71
CA ARG A 105 -12.22 -20.43 -1.65
C ARG A 105 -12.01 -20.08 -3.14
N LYS A 106 -12.47 -18.91 -3.62
CA LYS A 106 -12.39 -18.46 -5.03
C LYS A 106 -11.32 -17.39 -5.31
N LYS A 107 -10.61 -16.86 -4.30
CA LYS A 107 -9.55 -15.85 -4.41
C LYS A 107 -8.45 -16.11 -3.36
N ARG A 108 -8.01 -17.36 -3.23
CA ARG A 108 -6.96 -17.73 -2.29
C ARG A 108 -5.63 -17.16 -2.78
N LYS A 109 -4.98 -16.33 -1.97
CA LYS A 109 -3.57 -15.95 -2.13
C LYS A 109 -2.73 -16.93 -1.32
N VAL A 110 -1.59 -17.31 -1.88
CA VAL A 110 -0.59 -18.12 -1.20
C VAL A 110 0.51 -17.16 -0.81
N ASP A 111 0.69 -16.94 0.48
CA ASP A 111 1.79 -16.16 1.02
C ASP A 111 2.89 -17.16 1.39
N LEU A 112 4.07 -17.00 0.81
CA LEU A 112 5.26 -17.77 1.14
C LEU A 112 6.00 -17.06 2.28
N PHE A 113 6.61 -17.80 3.18
CA PHE A 113 7.44 -17.24 4.25
C PHE A 113 8.61 -18.16 4.55
N LEU A 114 9.73 -17.61 4.98
CA LEU A 114 10.92 -18.40 5.27
C LEU A 114 10.77 -19.13 6.61
N LEU A 115 11.11 -20.42 6.63
CA LEU A 115 11.16 -21.23 7.85
C LEU A 115 12.60 -21.50 8.30
N ARG A 116 13.55 -21.63 7.36
CA ARG A 116 14.99 -21.72 7.61
C ARG A 116 15.75 -21.25 6.39
N MET A 117 16.75 -20.40 6.60
CA MET A 117 17.77 -20.13 5.59
C MET A 117 18.98 -21.01 5.85
N MET A 118 19.69 -21.40 4.80
CA MET A 118 21.06 -21.91 4.93
C MET A 118 21.98 -20.82 5.49
N GLU A 119 23.01 -21.23 6.22
CA GLU A 119 24.04 -20.31 6.73
C GLU A 119 25.04 -19.95 5.63
N GLU A 120 25.40 -20.92 4.80
CA GLU A 120 26.31 -20.76 3.67
C GLU A 120 25.79 -21.53 2.45
N LYS A 121 25.91 -20.95 1.25
CA LYS A 121 25.51 -21.61 0.01
C LYS A 121 26.63 -22.56 -0.43
N LYS A 122 26.32 -23.85 -0.52
CA LYS A 122 27.27 -24.89 -0.94
C LYS A 122 27.04 -25.26 -2.41
N GLU A 123 27.94 -26.08 -2.97
CA GLU A 123 27.94 -26.54 -4.37
C GLU A 123 26.55 -27.01 -4.85
N HIS A 124 25.82 -27.72 -3.99
CA HIS A 124 24.46 -28.16 -4.26
C HIS A 124 23.48 -27.54 -3.26
N HIS A 125 22.81 -26.47 -3.68
CA HIS A 125 21.75 -25.84 -2.89
C HIS A 125 20.36 -26.41 -3.24
N VAL A 126 19.58 -26.79 -2.21
CA VAL A 126 18.20 -27.26 -2.36
C VAL A 126 17.23 -26.40 -1.56
N THR A 127 16.23 -25.84 -2.25
CA THR A 127 15.11 -25.17 -1.59
C THR A 127 13.94 -26.13 -1.42
N LEU A 128 13.50 -26.33 -0.18
CA LEU A 128 12.38 -27.18 0.19
C LEU A 128 11.17 -26.35 0.60
N LEU A 129 10.00 -26.76 0.12
CA LEU A 129 8.71 -26.30 0.62
C LEU A 129 8.26 -27.20 1.78
N HIS A 130 7.98 -26.62 2.94
CA HIS A 130 7.43 -27.29 4.12
C HIS A 130 6.02 -26.79 4.46
N TRP A 131 5.10 -27.71 4.75
CA TRP A 131 3.78 -27.36 5.27
C TRP A 131 3.23 -28.42 6.23
N SER A 132 2.26 -28.04 7.06
CA SER A 132 1.64 -28.93 8.05
C SER A 132 0.12 -28.78 8.09
N ASP A 133 -0.57 -29.87 8.43
CA ASP A 133 -2.00 -29.90 8.74
C ASP A 133 -2.30 -29.78 10.26
N GLY A 134 -1.27 -29.53 11.08
CA GLY A 134 -1.35 -29.42 12.53
C GLY A 134 -1.05 -30.72 13.28
N ASN A 135 -1.05 -31.88 12.60
CA ASN A 135 -0.68 -33.19 13.15
C ASN A 135 0.59 -33.77 12.49
N THR A 136 0.81 -33.46 11.22
CA THR A 136 1.94 -33.95 10.42
C THR A 136 2.53 -32.80 9.59
N GLY A 137 3.84 -32.79 9.39
CA GLY A 137 4.53 -31.93 8.42
C GLY A 137 4.95 -32.71 7.16
N HIS A 138 5.27 -32.01 6.08
CA HIS A 138 5.79 -32.60 4.84
C HIS A 138 6.78 -31.67 4.16
N TYR A 139 7.78 -32.24 3.47
CA TYR A 139 8.75 -31.52 2.64
C TYR A 139 8.62 -31.94 1.18
N ALA A 140 8.79 -31.00 0.25
CA ALA A 140 8.93 -31.26 -1.18
C ALA A 140 9.88 -30.22 -1.80
N PRO A 141 10.72 -30.57 -2.78
CA PRO A 141 11.60 -29.60 -3.41
C PRO A 141 10.82 -28.65 -4.31
N THR A 142 11.29 -27.42 -4.37
CA THR A 142 10.87 -26.46 -5.40
C THR A 142 11.70 -26.72 -6.65
N GLU A 143 11.07 -27.16 -7.74
CA GLU A 143 11.80 -27.52 -8.96
C GLU A 143 12.24 -26.27 -9.73
N ARG A 144 13.52 -26.20 -10.14
CA ARG A 144 14.02 -25.29 -11.19
C ARG A 144 13.78 -25.98 -12.53
N ARG A 145 12.75 -25.57 -13.29
CA ARG A 145 12.68 -25.91 -14.71
C ARG A 145 13.72 -25.06 -15.46
N ARG A 146 14.61 -25.69 -16.23
CA ARG A 146 15.58 -25.02 -17.11
C ARG A 146 14.85 -24.03 -18.03
N GLU A 147 15.30 -22.78 -18.02
CA GLU A 147 14.74 -21.61 -18.73
C GLU A 147 15.18 -21.50 -20.20
N GLU A 148 15.78 -22.54 -20.79
CA GLU A 148 16.43 -22.44 -22.11
C GLU A 148 15.47 -22.40 -23.33
N GLU A 149 14.15 -22.48 -23.16
CA GLU A 149 13.20 -22.51 -24.32
C GLU A 149 12.41 -21.21 -24.56
N GLU A 150 12.45 -20.20 -23.67
CA GLU A 150 11.69 -18.95 -23.86
C GLU A 150 12.53 -17.76 -24.38
N GLU A 151 13.85 -17.75 -24.19
CA GLU A 151 14.73 -16.67 -24.67
C GLU A 151 14.86 -16.61 -26.20
N GLU A 152 14.85 -17.75 -26.91
CA GLU A 152 14.98 -17.76 -28.38
C GLU A 152 13.77 -17.16 -29.13
N ARG A 153 12.61 -17.03 -28.47
CA ARG A 153 11.42 -16.40 -29.08
C ARG A 153 11.27 -14.91 -28.73
N GLY A 154 11.90 -14.45 -27.64
CA GLY A 154 11.90 -13.03 -27.23
C GLY A 154 12.99 -12.20 -27.91
N GLY A 155 14.19 -12.76 -28.07
CA GLY A 155 15.39 -12.02 -28.49
C GLY A 155 15.43 -11.51 -29.93
N LYS A 156 14.47 -11.89 -30.79
CA LYS A 156 14.40 -11.44 -32.21
C LYS A 156 13.54 -10.22 -32.46
N ARG A 157 12.89 -9.62 -31.45
CA ARG A 157 11.99 -8.45 -31.63
C ARG A 157 12.50 -7.12 -31.08
N GLU A 158 13.62 -7.08 -30.36
CA GLU A 158 14.05 -5.87 -29.64
C GLU A 158 15.34 -5.20 -30.14
N LYS A 159 15.96 -5.69 -31.22
CA LYS A 159 17.17 -5.05 -31.79
C LYS A 159 16.93 -3.93 -32.81
N GLU A 160 15.70 -3.44 -32.95
CA GLU A 160 15.41 -2.27 -33.79
C GLU A 160 14.50 -1.29 -33.04
N LYS A 161 15.09 -0.50 -32.13
CA LYS A 161 14.56 0.82 -31.67
C LYS A 161 15.46 1.46 -30.61
N GLU A 162 16.70 1.76 -30.98
CA GLU A 162 17.50 2.75 -30.27
C GLU A 162 18.18 3.65 -31.28
N GLU A 163 17.50 4.75 -31.64
CA GLU A 163 18.10 6.03 -32.01
C GLU A 163 16.97 7.08 -32.13
N GLU A 164 17.30 8.33 -31.80
CA GLU A 164 16.46 9.54 -31.74
C GLU A 164 15.48 9.64 -30.54
N THR A 165 15.53 10.63 -29.64
CA THR A 165 15.96 12.03 -29.77
C THR A 165 16.23 12.64 -28.37
N ARG A 166 17.27 13.47 -28.30
CA ARG A 166 17.47 14.47 -27.24
C ARG A 166 16.76 15.77 -27.61
N GLY A 167 16.09 16.38 -26.64
CA GLY A 167 15.78 17.82 -26.62
C GLY A 167 14.35 18.17 -27.00
N SER A 168 13.52 18.50 -26.02
CA SER A 168 12.36 19.38 -26.18
C SER A 168 11.99 20.00 -24.83
N THR A 169 12.02 21.32 -24.78
CA THR A 169 11.64 22.19 -23.66
C THR A 169 10.15 22.10 -23.31
N PRO A 170 9.74 22.51 -22.08
CA PRO A 170 8.34 22.42 -21.64
C PRO A 170 7.55 23.68 -21.98
N MET A 171 6.48 23.56 -22.78
CA MET A 171 5.30 24.47 -22.88
C MET A 171 4.46 24.01 -24.10
N GLU A 172 3.13 24.01 -24.14
CA GLU A 172 2.12 24.86 -23.52
C GLU A 172 0.88 24.06 -23.05
N ARG A 173 0.23 24.57 -22.01
CA ARG A 173 -1.08 24.11 -21.51
C ARG A 173 -2.18 24.70 -22.40
N GLY A 174 -3.01 23.85 -22.99
CA GLY A 174 -4.24 24.26 -23.64
C GLY A 174 -5.17 23.06 -23.87
N GLY A 175 -6.35 23.08 -23.25
CA GLY A 175 -7.39 22.08 -23.49
C GLY A 175 -8.22 21.78 -22.26
N GLY A 176 -9.41 22.38 -22.19
CA GLY A 176 -10.36 22.30 -21.08
C GLY A 176 -10.68 20.89 -20.59
N SER A 177 -11.05 20.83 -19.31
CA SER A 177 -11.37 19.65 -18.53
C SER A 177 -12.28 18.66 -19.27
N ARG A 178 -11.69 17.58 -19.80
CA ARG A 178 -12.37 16.47 -20.49
C ARG A 178 -13.04 15.46 -19.55
N TRP A 179 -13.50 15.91 -18.38
CA TRP A 179 -14.20 15.05 -17.42
C TRP A 179 -15.43 15.78 -16.89
N LYS A 180 -16.60 15.14 -16.97
CA LYS A 180 -17.81 15.62 -16.32
C LYS A 180 -17.87 15.04 -14.91
N ARG A 181 -17.73 15.89 -13.91
CA ARG A 181 -18.03 15.53 -12.52
C ARG A 181 -19.54 15.23 -12.46
N ILE A 182 -19.92 13.98 -12.17
CA ILE A 182 -21.34 13.58 -12.15
C ILE A 182 -22.11 14.35 -11.06
N SER A 183 -21.43 14.77 -9.99
CA SER A 183 -21.97 15.69 -9.00
C SER A 183 -22.30 17.07 -9.56
N ASN A 184 -21.95 17.40 -10.80
CA ASN A 184 -22.35 18.66 -11.44
C ASN A 184 -23.73 18.55 -12.12
N GLU A 185 -24.32 17.34 -12.18
CA GLU A 185 -25.70 17.20 -12.64
C GLU A 185 -26.68 17.43 -11.48
N GLU A 186 -27.63 18.33 -11.70
CA GLU A 186 -28.67 18.75 -10.75
C GLU A 186 -29.35 17.62 -9.99
N ARG A 187 -29.61 16.50 -10.67
CA ARG A 187 -30.27 15.32 -10.07
C ARG A 187 -29.42 14.62 -9.00
N TRP A 188 -28.10 14.78 -9.04
CA TRP A 188 -27.14 14.15 -8.11
C TRP A 188 -26.61 15.15 -7.07
N LYS A 189 -26.76 16.45 -7.30
CA LYS A 189 -26.56 17.54 -6.31
C LYS A 189 -27.65 17.56 -5.25
N LYS A 190 -27.81 16.48 -4.50
CA LYS A 190 -28.86 16.39 -3.47
C LYS A 190 -28.30 15.87 -2.17
N ILE A 191 -28.33 16.73 -1.16
CA ILE A 191 -28.06 16.34 0.21
C ILE A 191 -29.30 15.68 0.79
N LYS A 192 -29.11 14.55 1.46
CA LYS A 192 -30.18 13.78 2.09
C LYS A 192 -29.86 13.62 3.55
N MET A 193 -30.41 14.52 4.37
CA MET A 193 -30.43 14.34 5.81
C MET A 193 -31.61 13.43 6.18
N LYS A 194 -31.33 12.36 6.92
CA LYS A 194 -32.36 11.44 7.39
C LYS A 194 -32.05 11.01 8.82
N ARG A 195 -33.06 11.09 9.68
CA ARG A 195 -33.02 10.60 11.06
C ARG A 195 -33.65 9.21 11.06
N LEU A 196 -32.86 8.16 11.31
CA LEU A 196 -33.29 6.78 11.09
C LEU A 196 -32.89 5.89 12.27
N GLU A 197 -33.79 5.00 12.68
CA GLU A 197 -33.39 3.84 13.45
C GLU A 197 -32.50 2.92 12.60
N LYS A 198 -31.56 2.22 13.24
CA LYS A 198 -30.60 1.32 12.56
C LYS A 198 -29.81 2.04 11.45
N VAL A 199 -29.28 3.22 11.77
CA VAL A 199 -28.56 4.14 10.86
C VAL A 199 -27.69 3.42 9.82
N VAL A 200 -26.82 2.50 10.25
CA VAL A 200 -25.90 1.78 9.34
C VAL A 200 -26.64 0.98 8.25
N ASP A 201 -27.70 0.26 8.60
CA ASP A 201 -28.47 -0.57 7.66
C ASP A 201 -29.19 0.31 6.62
N CYS A 202 -29.79 1.40 7.10
CA CYS A 202 -30.46 2.37 6.25
C CYS A 202 -29.48 3.16 5.35
N PHE A 203 -28.30 3.49 5.87
CA PHE A 203 -27.22 4.14 5.14
C PHE A 203 -26.72 3.25 4.00
N LEU A 204 -26.39 1.99 4.28
CA LEU A 204 -25.93 1.03 3.26
C LEU A 204 -27.01 0.74 2.20
N LYS A 205 -28.29 0.61 2.59
CA LYS A 205 -29.40 0.50 1.62
C LYS A 205 -29.50 1.72 0.70
N SER A 206 -29.33 2.91 1.27
CA SER A 206 -29.37 4.17 0.49
C SER A 206 -28.21 4.26 -0.49
N LEU A 207 -27.00 3.87 -0.08
CA LEU A 207 -25.83 3.82 -0.97
C LEU A 207 -25.98 2.76 -2.06
N LEU A 208 -26.48 1.56 -1.77
CA LEU A 208 -26.70 0.52 -2.79
C LEU A 208 -27.79 0.92 -3.80
N LYS A 209 -28.80 1.68 -3.36
CA LYS A 209 -29.77 2.28 -4.29
C LYS A 209 -29.09 3.32 -5.17
N LEU A 210 -28.28 4.20 -4.58
CA LEU A 210 -27.52 5.21 -5.32
C LEU A 210 -26.56 4.57 -6.34
N GLU A 211 -25.87 3.49 -5.97
CA GLU A 211 -25.04 2.69 -6.87
C GLU A 211 -25.87 2.19 -8.07
N LYS A 212 -27.04 1.58 -7.82
CA LYS A 212 -27.91 1.07 -8.88
C LYS A 212 -28.36 2.19 -9.83
N ASP A 213 -28.63 3.37 -9.30
CA ASP A 213 -29.12 4.51 -10.08
C ASP A 213 -27.96 5.21 -10.85
N LEU A 214 -26.74 5.23 -10.31
CA LEU A 214 -25.54 5.81 -10.93
C LEU A 214 -24.91 4.93 -12.01
N LEU A 215 -24.92 3.61 -11.82
CA LEU A 215 -24.22 2.69 -12.72
C LEU A 215 -24.64 2.85 -14.20
N PRO A 216 -25.93 2.95 -14.58
CA PRO A 216 -26.31 3.14 -15.98
C PRO A 216 -25.68 4.37 -16.64
N PHE A 217 -25.56 5.49 -15.91
CA PHE A 217 -24.93 6.72 -16.43
C PHE A 217 -23.43 6.62 -16.56
N LEU A 218 -22.83 5.76 -15.74
CA LEU A 218 -21.46 5.39 -15.95
C LEU A 218 -21.30 4.62 -17.27
N TYR A 219 -22.28 3.97 -17.90
CA TYR A 219 -22.04 3.06 -19.03
C TYR A 219 -22.61 3.48 -20.39
N ASP A 220 -22.91 4.76 -20.61
CA ASP A 220 -23.47 5.22 -21.88
C ASP A 220 -22.39 5.88 -22.76
N ASN A 221 -22.06 5.24 -23.89
CA ASN A 221 -21.20 5.85 -24.90
C ASN A 221 -22.08 6.69 -25.82
N LYS A 222 -21.73 7.97 -26.01
CA LYS A 222 -22.42 8.80 -26.97
C LYS A 222 -21.94 8.44 -28.39
N PRO A 223 -22.82 8.54 -29.41
CA PRO A 223 -22.39 8.46 -30.79
C PRO A 223 -21.34 9.54 -31.09
N MET A 224 -20.35 9.19 -31.93
CA MET A 224 -19.39 10.17 -32.46
C MET A 224 -20.10 11.16 -33.39
N THR A 225 -19.66 12.41 -33.36
CA THR A 225 -20.05 13.43 -34.34
C THR A 225 -19.21 13.30 -35.61
N ASP A 226 -19.64 13.91 -36.72
CA ASP A 226 -18.87 13.92 -37.96
C ASP A 226 -17.47 14.54 -37.77
N PHE A 227 -17.36 15.54 -36.90
CA PHE A 227 -16.08 16.15 -36.51
C PHE A 227 -15.17 15.20 -35.73
N ASP A 228 -15.74 14.34 -34.86
CA ASP A 228 -14.97 13.34 -34.12
C ASP A 228 -14.40 12.27 -35.06
N GLU A 229 -15.17 11.87 -36.09
CA GLU A 229 -14.71 10.94 -37.12
C GLU A 229 -13.58 11.55 -37.96
N GLU A 230 -13.70 12.82 -38.36
CA GLU A 230 -12.62 13.54 -39.06
C GLU A 230 -11.33 13.62 -38.21
N GLN A 231 -11.47 13.91 -36.90
CA GLN A 231 -10.34 13.88 -35.98
C GLN A 231 -9.75 12.47 -35.82
N HIS A 232 -10.58 11.42 -35.84
CA HIS A 232 -10.11 10.04 -35.79
C HIS A 232 -9.27 9.67 -37.02
N GLU A 233 -9.77 10.02 -38.20
CA GLU A 233 -9.13 9.72 -39.48
C GLU A 233 -7.82 10.47 -39.67
N SER A 234 -7.78 11.75 -39.29
CA SER A 234 -6.59 12.60 -39.39
C SER A 234 -5.56 12.37 -38.28
N ALA A 235 -5.91 11.69 -37.19
CA ALA A 235 -4.99 11.46 -36.07
C ALA A 235 -3.74 10.66 -36.49
N THR A 236 -2.57 11.23 -36.22
CA THR A 236 -1.24 10.64 -36.48
C THR A 236 -0.60 10.03 -35.22
N HIS A 237 -1.09 10.40 -34.03
CA HIS A 237 -0.56 9.94 -32.74
C HIS A 237 -1.66 9.40 -31.84
N CYS A 238 -1.30 8.42 -31.01
CA CYS A 238 -2.20 7.86 -30.01
C CYS A 238 -2.52 8.88 -28.91
N SER A 239 -3.80 9.12 -28.64
CA SER A 239 -4.29 10.04 -27.61
C SER A 239 -3.85 9.66 -26.19
N ILE A 240 -3.57 8.38 -25.94
CA ILE A 240 -3.21 7.82 -24.63
C ILE A 240 -1.70 7.88 -24.39
N CYS A 241 -0.90 7.18 -25.19
CA CYS A 241 0.55 7.10 -24.98
C CYS A 241 1.35 8.16 -25.75
N LYS A 242 0.68 9.00 -26.56
CA LYS A 242 1.27 10.09 -27.37
C LYS A 242 2.27 9.65 -28.44
N LYS A 243 2.48 8.35 -28.64
CA LYS A 243 3.36 7.81 -29.69
C LYS A 243 2.67 7.79 -31.07
N PRO A 244 3.42 7.93 -32.17
CA PRO A 244 2.88 7.90 -33.53
C PRO A 244 2.30 6.52 -33.88
N PHE A 245 1.26 6.51 -34.71
CA PHE A 245 0.74 5.29 -35.32
C PHE A 245 1.67 4.83 -36.44
N ARG A 246 1.92 3.52 -36.55
CA ARG A 246 2.68 2.97 -37.67
C ARG A 246 1.79 2.87 -38.92
N GLU A 247 2.42 2.88 -40.09
CA GLU A 247 1.72 2.69 -41.36
C GLU A 247 0.97 1.35 -41.37
N GLY A 248 -0.31 1.37 -41.73
CA GLY A 248 -1.20 0.19 -41.69
C GLY A 248 -1.69 -0.22 -40.30
N GLU A 249 -1.30 0.47 -39.22
CA GLU A 249 -1.77 0.17 -37.87
C GLU A 249 -3.22 0.61 -37.66
N LYS A 250 -4.07 -0.32 -37.18
CA LYS A 250 -5.48 -0.04 -36.94
C LYS A 250 -5.66 0.87 -35.72
N LYS A 251 -6.11 2.10 -35.98
CA LYS A 251 -6.58 3.05 -34.95
C LYS A 251 -7.89 2.56 -34.34
N VAL A 252 -8.01 2.64 -33.02
CA VAL A 252 -9.27 2.37 -32.31
C VAL A 252 -9.82 3.66 -31.70
N ARG A 253 -11.14 3.75 -31.57
CA ARG A 253 -11.83 4.91 -31.02
C ARG A 253 -11.89 4.80 -29.51
N ASP A 254 -11.19 5.69 -28.82
CA ASP A 254 -11.25 5.79 -27.36
C ASP A 254 -12.31 6.83 -26.95
N HIS A 255 -13.17 6.45 -26.00
CA HIS A 255 -14.23 7.31 -25.49
C HIS A 255 -14.06 7.52 -23.99
N ASP A 256 -14.47 8.68 -23.52
CA ASP A 256 -14.60 8.99 -22.11
C ASP A 256 -15.75 8.17 -21.57
N HIS A 257 -15.47 7.36 -20.56
CA HIS A 257 -16.44 6.41 -20.06
C HIS A 257 -17.39 7.03 -19.02
N ALA A 258 -17.23 8.30 -18.64
CA ALA A 258 -18.15 9.03 -17.77
C ALA A 258 -19.07 9.97 -18.58
N THR A 259 -18.56 10.60 -19.63
CA THR A 259 -19.35 11.49 -20.51
C THR A 259 -19.88 10.79 -21.76
N GLY A 260 -19.29 9.65 -22.12
CA GLY A 260 -19.53 8.94 -23.36
C GLY A 260 -18.88 9.59 -24.58
N GLU A 261 -18.16 10.71 -24.42
CA GLU A 261 -17.64 11.52 -25.52
C GLU A 261 -16.35 10.96 -26.08
N TYR A 262 -16.10 11.18 -27.37
CA TYR A 262 -14.86 10.75 -28.00
C TYR A 262 -13.65 11.49 -27.43
N ARG A 263 -12.59 10.74 -27.05
CA ARG A 263 -11.34 11.31 -26.52
C ARG A 263 -10.23 11.38 -27.56
N GLY A 264 -10.24 10.47 -28.53
CA GLY A 264 -9.25 10.45 -29.61
C GLY A 264 -8.93 9.05 -30.12
N ALA A 265 -8.08 9.00 -31.14
CA ALA A 265 -7.60 7.75 -31.69
C ALA A 265 -6.55 7.14 -30.75
N ALA A 266 -6.65 5.83 -30.49
CA ALA A 266 -5.69 5.13 -29.65
C ALA A 266 -5.13 3.87 -30.34
N HIS A 267 -3.98 3.40 -29.87
CA HIS A 267 -3.53 2.05 -30.21
C HIS A 267 -4.50 1.04 -29.59
N ASN A 268 -4.76 -0.07 -30.28
CA ASN A 268 -5.61 -1.13 -29.74
C ASN A 268 -5.09 -1.63 -28.38
N PHE A 269 -3.77 -1.82 -28.25
CA PHE A 269 -3.15 -2.22 -26.99
C PHE A 269 -3.33 -1.16 -25.90
N CYS A 270 -3.03 0.12 -26.20
CA CYS A 270 -3.20 1.21 -25.23
C CYS A 270 -4.64 1.30 -24.74
N ASN A 271 -5.63 1.22 -25.65
CA ASN A 271 -7.05 1.25 -25.31
C ASN A 271 -7.46 0.06 -24.41
N LEU A 272 -6.94 -1.15 -24.70
CA LEU A 272 -7.19 -2.35 -23.88
C LEU A 272 -6.52 -2.31 -22.49
N GLN A 273 -5.41 -1.60 -22.36
CA GLN A 273 -4.71 -1.37 -21.09
C GLN A 273 -5.30 -0.20 -20.29
N PHE A 274 -5.88 0.79 -20.98
CA PHE A 274 -6.61 1.91 -20.38
C PHE A 274 -7.97 1.42 -19.84
N ARG A 275 -7.91 0.44 -18.94
CA ARG A 275 -9.07 -0.26 -18.38
C ARG A 275 -9.73 0.60 -17.35
N ARG A 276 -11.03 0.72 -17.51
CA ARG A 276 -11.90 1.40 -16.57
C ARG A 276 -11.96 0.69 -15.22
N GLN A 277 -11.76 1.43 -14.13
CA GLN A 277 -12.19 1.00 -12.80
C GLN A 277 -13.69 1.26 -12.62
N LYS A 278 -14.49 0.20 -12.49
CA LYS A 278 -15.92 0.27 -12.20
C LYS A 278 -16.12 0.47 -10.69
N VAL A 279 -15.83 1.67 -10.19
CA VAL A 279 -15.79 1.99 -8.76
C VAL A 279 -16.45 3.35 -8.51
N ILE A 280 -17.25 3.44 -7.44
CA ILE A 280 -17.84 4.66 -6.91
C ILE A 280 -17.16 4.91 -5.56
N PRO A 281 -16.27 5.91 -5.44
CA PRO A 281 -15.61 6.20 -4.18
C PRO A 281 -16.59 6.84 -3.19
N VAL A 282 -16.51 6.42 -1.93
CA VAL A 282 -17.30 6.93 -0.80
C VAL A 282 -16.32 7.39 0.26
N PHE A 283 -16.21 8.69 0.46
CA PHE A 283 -15.25 9.28 1.39
C PHE A 283 -15.84 9.51 2.77
N PHE A 284 -15.02 9.21 3.76
CA PHE A 284 -15.19 9.54 5.17
C PHE A 284 -13.87 10.13 5.66
N HIS A 285 -13.91 11.06 6.60
CA HIS A 285 -12.69 11.57 7.22
C HIS A 285 -12.39 10.77 8.48
N ASN A 286 -11.23 10.09 8.50
CA ASN A 286 -10.84 9.15 9.54
C ASN A 286 -11.75 7.91 9.66
N LEU A 287 -12.19 7.41 8.50
CA LEU A 287 -12.96 6.16 8.36
C LEU A 287 -12.35 5.01 9.17
N ARG A 288 -11.03 4.84 9.04
CA ARG A 288 -10.28 3.73 9.61
C ARG A 288 -10.30 3.76 11.14
N GLY A 289 -10.37 4.96 11.74
CA GLY A 289 -10.40 5.16 13.18
C GLY A 289 -11.79 5.00 13.81
N TYR A 290 -12.86 5.34 13.07
CA TYR A 290 -14.21 5.45 13.65
C TYR A 290 -15.27 4.67 12.87
N ASP A 291 -15.83 5.24 11.80
CA ASP A 291 -17.06 4.77 11.14
C ASP A 291 -16.96 3.35 10.60
N ALA A 292 -15.77 2.92 10.20
CA ALA A 292 -15.56 1.58 9.67
C ALA A 292 -16.01 0.50 10.68
N HIS A 293 -15.86 0.72 11.98
CA HIS A 293 -16.28 -0.24 13.01
C HIS A 293 -17.79 -0.45 13.02
N PHE A 294 -18.57 0.64 12.90
CA PHE A 294 -20.03 0.57 12.82
C PHE A 294 -20.51 -0.03 11.49
N ILE A 295 -19.92 0.42 10.37
CA ILE A 295 -20.28 -0.05 9.03
C ILE A 295 -20.04 -1.55 8.90
N LYS A 296 -18.90 -2.08 9.38
CA LYS A 296 -18.59 -3.52 9.37
C LYS A 296 -19.65 -4.35 10.09
N ARG A 297 -20.19 -3.88 11.22
CA ARG A 297 -21.24 -4.60 11.95
C ARG A 297 -22.52 -4.73 11.13
N GLY A 298 -22.85 -3.74 10.30
CA GLY A 298 -24.03 -3.78 9.42
C GLY A 298 -23.81 -4.46 8.07
N ILE A 299 -22.57 -4.41 7.54
CA ILE A 299 -22.29 -4.72 6.12
C ILE A 299 -22.69 -6.14 5.72
N HIS A 300 -22.51 -7.11 6.62
CA HIS A 300 -22.81 -8.52 6.37
C HIS A 300 -24.26 -8.79 5.94
N LYS A 301 -25.21 -7.94 6.36
CA LYS A 301 -26.64 -8.02 6.00
C LYS A 301 -26.91 -7.67 4.54
N HIS A 302 -26.00 -6.91 3.92
CA HIS A 302 -26.16 -6.37 2.57
C HIS A 302 -25.25 -7.07 1.55
N VAL A 303 -24.36 -7.97 1.99
CA VAL A 303 -23.49 -8.72 1.08
C VAL A 303 -24.31 -9.71 0.26
N ASN A 304 -24.37 -9.50 -1.04
CA ASN A 304 -24.97 -10.46 -1.95
C ASN A 304 -24.01 -11.64 -2.20
N LYS A 305 -24.19 -12.74 -1.46
CA LYS A 305 -23.37 -13.96 -1.57
C LYS A 305 -23.38 -14.61 -2.96
N ARG A 306 -24.34 -14.26 -3.83
CA ARG A 306 -24.48 -14.82 -5.19
C ARG A 306 -23.80 -13.98 -6.28
N LYS A 307 -23.40 -12.74 -6.01
CA LYS A 307 -22.70 -11.87 -6.99
C LYS A 307 -21.18 -11.95 -6.82
N ARG A 308 -20.43 -11.84 -7.94
CA ARG A 308 -18.95 -11.89 -7.99
C ARG A 308 -18.27 -10.74 -7.21
N LYS A 309 -18.91 -9.57 -7.11
CA LYS A 309 -18.48 -8.40 -6.31
C LYS A 309 -19.36 -8.26 -5.07
N GLY A 310 -19.14 -9.12 -4.08
CA GLY A 310 -19.89 -9.11 -2.82
C GLY A 310 -19.31 -8.12 -1.83
N LEU A 311 -18.21 -8.50 -1.18
CA LEU A 311 -17.46 -7.70 -0.23
C LEU A 311 -15.97 -7.91 -0.52
N GLU A 312 -15.21 -6.84 -0.72
CA GLU A 312 -13.75 -6.86 -0.88
C GLU A 312 -13.14 -6.00 0.22
N VAL A 313 -12.02 -6.45 0.80
CA VAL A 313 -11.45 -5.83 1.99
C VAL A 313 -9.93 -5.81 1.85
N ILE A 314 -9.32 -4.68 2.17
CA ILE A 314 -7.86 -4.49 2.22
C ILE A 314 -7.51 -4.21 3.69
N PRO A 315 -7.18 -5.24 4.48
CA PRO A 315 -6.84 -5.07 5.89
C PRO A 315 -5.43 -4.48 6.05
N THR A 316 -5.27 -3.61 7.05
CA THR A 316 -3.94 -3.27 7.59
C THR A 316 -3.61 -4.23 8.74
N ASN A 317 -4.58 -4.47 9.61
CA ASN A 317 -4.53 -5.47 10.66
C ASN A 317 -5.96 -6.02 10.90
N THR A 318 -6.16 -6.73 12.00
CA THR A 318 -7.46 -7.36 12.33
C THR A 318 -8.59 -6.34 12.56
N GLU A 319 -8.27 -5.12 12.98
CA GLU A 319 -9.24 -4.10 13.39
C GLU A 319 -9.39 -2.97 12.37
N LYS A 320 -8.26 -2.59 11.76
CA LYS A 320 -8.11 -1.45 10.87
C LYS A 320 -7.88 -1.90 9.42
N TYR A 321 -8.50 -1.17 8.50
CA TYR A 321 -8.52 -1.49 7.07
C TYR A 321 -8.13 -0.26 6.28
N ILE A 322 -7.35 -0.45 5.22
CA ILE A 322 -7.04 0.61 4.25
C ILE A 322 -8.32 1.00 3.53
N SER A 323 -9.10 0.00 3.10
CA SER A 323 -10.38 0.19 2.41
C SER A 323 -11.20 -1.09 2.43
N PHE A 324 -12.51 -0.94 2.25
CA PHE A 324 -13.42 -2.04 1.93
C PHE A 324 -14.40 -1.60 0.85
N SER A 325 -14.92 -2.55 0.08
CA SER A 325 -15.83 -2.31 -1.03
C SER A 325 -17.04 -3.23 -0.95
N LEU A 326 -18.23 -2.67 -1.19
CA LEU A 326 -19.51 -3.38 -1.27
C LEU A 326 -20.09 -3.15 -2.66
N GLY A 327 -20.12 -4.19 -3.50
CA GLY A 327 -20.47 -4.02 -4.91
C GLY A 327 -19.45 -3.15 -5.66
N HIS A 328 -19.89 -2.02 -6.21
CA HIS A 328 -19.06 -1.00 -6.84
C HIS A 328 -18.71 0.17 -5.90
N LEU A 329 -19.28 0.23 -4.70
CA LEU A 329 -18.97 1.26 -3.70
C LEU A 329 -17.64 0.94 -3.03
N ARG A 330 -16.68 1.86 -3.07
CA ARG A 330 -15.38 1.73 -2.39
C ARG A 330 -15.29 2.78 -1.29
N PHE A 331 -15.23 2.32 -0.05
CA PHE A 331 -15.11 3.19 1.11
C PHE A 331 -13.65 3.58 1.30
N LEU A 332 -13.39 4.88 1.31
CA LEU A 332 -12.08 5.50 1.35
C LEU A 332 -12.00 6.46 2.53
N ASP A 333 -10.80 6.57 3.08
CA ASP A 333 -10.50 7.45 4.19
C ASP A 333 -9.75 8.68 3.66
N SER A 334 -10.37 9.86 3.71
CA SER A 334 -9.70 11.10 3.26
C SER A 334 -8.49 11.45 4.13
N ASN A 335 -8.43 10.97 5.38
CA ASN A 335 -7.28 11.17 6.27
C ASN A 335 -6.04 10.36 5.81
N GLN A 336 -6.22 9.34 4.96
CA GLN A 336 -5.10 8.65 4.30
C GLN A 336 -4.53 9.43 3.09
N PHE A 337 -5.13 10.56 2.74
CA PHE A 337 -4.63 11.50 1.73
C PHE A 337 -4.14 12.80 2.38
N MET A 338 -4.93 13.33 3.31
CA MET A 338 -4.69 14.59 4.00
C MET A 338 -4.70 14.33 5.51
N PRO A 339 -3.55 14.01 6.13
CA PRO A 339 -3.46 13.50 7.50
C PRO A 339 -3.56 14.62 8.56
N PHE A 340 -4.58 15.47 8.44
CA PHE A 340 -4.85 16.57 9.35
C PHE A 340 -6.33 16.60 9.71
N PRO A 341 -6.69 17.11 10.91
CA PRO A 341 -8.09 17.33 11.27
C PRO A 341 -8.81 18.20 10.24
N LEU A 342 -10.09 17.91 10.00
CA LEU A 342 -10.93 18.68 9.07
C LEU A 342 -10.94 20.19 9.37
N GLU A 343 -10.81 20.60 10.64
CA GLU A 343 -10.65 22.00 11.05
C GLU A 343 -9.48 22.67 10.33
N LYS A 344 -8.27 22.11 10.47
CA LYS A 344 -7.07 22.63 9.82
C LYS A 344 -7.16 22.57 8.30
N LEU A 345 -7.86 21.58 7.76
CA LEU A 345 -8.03 21.45 6.31
C LEU A 345 -9.00 22.50 5.76
N ALA A 346 -10.12 22.72 6.44
CA ALA A 346 -11.08 23.76 6.09
C ALA A 346 -10.43 25.14 6.20
N ASP A 347 -9.74 25.47 7.31
CA ASP A 347 -9.13 26.78 7.49
C ASP A 347 -8.08 27.15 6.41
N ASN A 348 -7.48 26.14 5.76
CA ASN A 348 -6.54 26.33 4.65
C ASN A 348 -7.22 26.46 3.27
N SER A 349 -8.53 26.24 3.17
CA SER A 349 -9.31 26.39 1.94
C SER A 349 -9.76 27.83 1.73
N SER A 350 -9.66 28.31 0.49
CA SER A 350 -10.05 29.68 0.11
C SER A 350 -11.48 29.77 -0.44
N THR A 351 -12.06 28.66 -0.91
CA THR A 351 -13.40 28.61 -1.50
C THR A 351 -14.19 27.41 -0.99
N TYR A 352 -15.52 27.54 -1.00
CA TYR A 352 -16.45 26.53 -0.48
C TYR A 352 -17.69 26.39 -1.37
N PRO A 353 -17.53 26.07 -2.67
CA PRO A 353 -18.63 26.07 -3.63
C PRO A 353 -19.76 25.10 -3.26
N ILE A 354 -19.45 23.92 -2.70
CA ILE A 354 -20.47 22.93 -2.32
C ILE A 354 -21.26 23.43 -1.12
N LEU A 355 -20.59 23.97 -0.10
CA LEU A 355 -21.24 24.57 1.07
C LEU A 355 -22.11 25.77 0.67
N GLU A 356 -21.58 26.69 -0.14
CA GLU A 356 -22.27 27.91 -0.57
C GLU A 356 -23.49 27.61 -1.45
N GLU A 357 -23.42 26.57 -2.28
CA GLU A 357 -24.52 26.16 -3.15
C GLU A 357 -25.57 25.34 -2.39
N LEU A 358 -25.15 24.29 -1.67
CA LEU A 358 -26.09 23.27 -1.17
C LEU A 358 -26.62 23.56 0.24
N PHE A 359 -25.90 24.30 1.08
CA PHE A 359 -26.36 24.57 2.44
C PHE A 359 -27.64 25.43 2.45
N PRO A 360 -27.74 26.54 1.69
CA PRO A 360 -28.96 27.34 1.63
C PRO A 360 -30.17 26.59 1.07
N GLU A 361 -29.96 25.67 0.11
CA GLU A 361 -31.05 24.85 -0.43
C GLU A 361 -31.65 23.89 0.60
N VAL A 362 -30.81 23.36 1.49
CA VAL A 362 -31.22 22.38 2.50
C VAL A 362 -31.80 23.04 3.73
N TRP A 363 -31.19 24.14 4.18
CA TRP A 363 -31.49 24.76 5.48
C TRP A 363 -32.23 26.10 5.38
N GLY A 364 -32.11 26.83 4.26
CA GLY A 364 -32.80 28.11 4.04
C GLY A 364 -32.14 29.34 4.67
N VAL A 365 -30.83 29.29 4.95
CA VAL A 365 -30.09 30.40 5.60
C VAL A 365 -29.49 31.41 4.63
N ARG A 366 -29.19 32.61 5.17
CA ARG A 366 -28.66 33.75 4.43
C ARG A 366 -27.16 34.00 4.60
N ASP A 367 -26.55 33.57 5.71
CA ASP A 367 -25.11 33.78 5.96
C ASP A 367 -24.34 32.48 6.16
N VAL A 368 -23.94 31.88 5.04
CA VAL A 368 -23.11 30.66 5.02
C VAL A 368 -21.65 30.92 5.45
N ASN A 369 -21.20 32.18 5.58
CA ASN A 369 -19.80 32.47 5.89
C ASN A 369 -19.40 31.98 7.28
N LEU A 370 -20.35 31.94 8.22
CA LEU A 370 -20.11 31.37 9.55
C LEU A 370 -19.79 29.87 9.52
N LEU A 371 -20.13 29.17 8.44
CA LEU A 371 -19.97 27.72 8.31
C LEU A 371 -18.71 27.32 7.54
N LYS A 372 -17.91 28.29 7.09
CA LYS A 372 -16.66 28.06 6.36
C LYS A 372 -15.50 27.56 7.23
N LYS A 373 -15.71 27.49 8.54
CA LYS A 373 -14.80 26.86 9.49
C LYS A 373 -15.54 25.76 10.26
N LYS A 374 -14.79 24.81 10.82
CA LYS A 374 -15.37 23.72 11.59
C LYS A 374 -16.08 24.27 12.83
N GLY A 375 -17.32 23.84 13.04
CA GLY A 375 -18.10 24.21 14.22
C GLY A 375 -17.57 23.56 15.51
N MET A 376 -18.03 24.06 16.66
CA MET A 376 -17.79 23.41 17.96
C MET A 376 -18.93 22.44 18.25
N TYR A 377 -18.63 21.31 18.90
CA TYR A 377 -19.67 20.34 19.25
C TYR A 377 -19.42 19.75 20.64
N PRO A 378 -20.43 19.74 21.53
CA PRO A 378 -20.27 19.26 22.90
C PRO A 378 -20.43 17.73 22.95
N TYR A 379 -19.42 17.00 22.46
CA TYR A 379 -19.49 15.55 22.26
C TYR A 379 -19.87 14.77 23.52
N ASP A 380 -19.21 15.05 24.64
CA ASP A 380 -19.44 14.34 25.90
C ASP A 380 -20.77 14.73 26.57
N TYR A 381 -21.30 15.92 26.27
CA TYR A 381 -22.62 16.37 26.75
C TYR A 381 -23.77 15.67 26.00
N MET A 382 -23.55 15.26 24.75
CA MET A 382 -24.55 14.60 23.90
C MET A 382 -24.66 13.10 24.23
N ASP A 383 -24.93 12.80 25.50
CA ASP A 383 -24.97 11.47 26.08
C ASP A 383 -26.32 10.75 25.96
N SER A 384 -27.39 11.48 25.58
CA SER A 384 -28.74 10.96 25.51
C SER A 384 -29.57 11.58 24.38
N PHE A 385 -30.64 10.90 23.94
CA PHE A 385 -31.52 11.44 22.90
C PHE A 385 -32.40 12.60 23.39
N GLU A 386 -32.61 12.70 24.71
CA GLU A 386 -33.35 13.77 25.36
C GLU A 386 -32.63 15.12 25.20
N ARG A 387 -31.28 15.12 25.18
CA ARG A 387 -30.46 16.32 24.93
C ARG A 387 -30.85 17.04 23.65
N PHE A 388 -31.23 16.31 22.61
CA PHE A 388 -31.69 16.90 21.35
C PHE A 388 -32.95 17.76 21.49
N GLN A 389 -33.75 17.61 22.55
CA GLN A 389 -34.94 18.42 22.79
C GLN A 389 -34.65 19.72 23.56
N GLU A 390 -33.44 19.90 24.07
CA GLU A 390 -33.07 21.12 24.79
C GLU A 390 -33.15 22.33 23.85
N ASP A 391 -33.70 23.43 24.35
CA ASP A 391 -34.04 24.65 23.61
C ASP A 391 -32.98 25.76 23.72
N ALA A 392 -31.83 25.43 24.31
CA ALA A 392 -30.71 26.34 24.48
C ALA A 392 -29.39 25.65 24.13
N LEU A 393 -28.42 26.46 23.67
CA LEU A 393 -27.05 26.01 23.55
C LEU A 393 -26.47 25.73 24.96
N PRO A 394 -25.83 24.57 25.19
CA PRO A 394 -25.20 24.23 26.46
C PRO A 394 -24.17 25.28 26.89
N PRO A 395 -23.95 25.44 28.20
CA PRO A 395 -22.92 26.35 28.70
C PRO A 395 -21.52 25.92 28.23
N LYS A 396 -20.57 26.85 28.24
CA LYS A 396 -19.20 26.63 27.72
C LYS A 396 -18.52 25.41 28.36
N GLU A 397 -18.76 25.18 29.63
CA GLU A 397 -18.18 24.08 30.40
C GLU A 397 -18.63 22.70 29.89
N ALA A 398 -19.79 22.63 29.21
CA ALA A 398 -20.30 21.40 28.60
C ALA A 398 -19.57 21.00 27.32
N PHE A 399 -18.69 21.86 26.79
CA PHE A 399 -17.84 21.58 25.63
C PHE A 399 -16.47 20.99 26.00
N LEU A 400 -16.27 20.62 27.28
CA LEU A 400 -15.07 19.90 27.72
C LEU A 400 -14.97 18.54 27.03
N SER A 401 -13.82 18.25 26.43
CA SER A 401 -13.51 16.95 25.83
C SER A 401 -12.84 16.06 26.86
N LEU A 402 -13.49 14.96 27.27
CA LEU A 402 -12.91 13.99 28.21
C LEU A 402 -11.68 13.27 27.66
N LEU A 403 -11.52 13.23 26.33
CA LEU A 403 -10.39 12.60 25.66
C LEU A 403 -9.10 13.42 25.79
N THR A 404 -9.22 14.74 25.76
CA THR A 404 -8.08 15.67 25.78
C THR A 404 -7.93 16.39 27.11
N ASP A 405 -8.95 16.32 27.98
CA ASP A 405 -9.07 17.11 29.22
C ASP A 405 -8.94 18.61 28.96
N GLU A 406 -9.45 19.05 27.80
CA GLU A 406 -9.38 20.43 27.31
C GLU A 406 -10.78 20.95 26.99
N GLY A 407 -11.06 22.18 27.41
CA GLY A 407 -12.27 22.92 27.05
C GLY A 407 -12.08 23.78 25.81
N VAL A 408 -13.17 24.36 25.31
CA VAL A 408 -13.12 25.30 24.18
C VAL A 408 -12.65 26.69 24.60
N LYS A 409 -12.03 27.44 23.68
CA LYS A 409 -11.66 28.84 23.91
C LYS A 409 -12.91 29.73 23.92
N ASP A 410 -12.81 30.91 24.53
CA ASP A 410 -13.93 31.87 24.58
C ASP A 410 -14.38 32.28 23.17
N GLU A 411 -13.43 32.53 22.26
CA GLU A 411 -13.72 32.91 20.87
C GLU A 411 -14.49 31.82 20.11
N ASP A 412 -14.15 30.55 20.36
CA ASP A 412 -14.79 29.39 19.73
C ASP A 412 -16.23 29.19 20.26
N TYR A 413 -16.43 29.42 21.55
CA TYR A 413 -17.76 29.36 22.15
C TYR A 413 -18.66 30.53 21.70
N VAL A 414 -18.12 31.74 21.60
CA VAL A 414 -18.83 32.90 21.00
C VAL A 414 -19.22 32.59 19.56
N HIS A 415 -18.34 31.91 18.80
CA HIS A 415 -18.68 31.47 17.47
C HIS A 415 -19.83 30.45 17.46
N ALA A 416 -19.84 29.46 18.36
CA ALA A 416 -20.94 28.52 18.51
C ALA A 416 -22.29 29.23 18.81
N GLN A 417 -22.28 30.26 19.66
CA GLN A 417 -23.45 31.09 19.94
C GLN A 417 -23.94 31.86 18.71
N ASN A 418 -23.02 32.40 17.91
CA ASN A 418 -23.36 33.07 16.66
C ASN A 418 -23.99 32.09 15.66
N VAL A 419 -23.41 30.89 15.49
CA VAL A 419 -23.97 29.83 14.64
C VAL A 419 -25.37 29.47 15.09
N TRP A 420 -25.59 29.22 16.39
CA TRP A 420 -26.92 28.93 16.95
C TRP A 420 -27.95 30.01 16.56
N ARG A 421 -27.60 31.29 16.75
CA ARG A 421 -28.49 32.42 16.49
C ARG A 421 -28.76 32.61 15.00
N GLU A 422 -27.72 32.71 14.17
CA GLU A 422 -27.85 33.04 12.75
C GLU A 422 -28.44 31.88 11.93
N MET A 423 -28.25 30.63 12.36
CA MET A 423 -28.87 29.45 11.73
C MET A 423 -30.31 29.22 12.20
N GLY A 424 -30.81 30.03 13.15
CA GLY A 424 -32.17 29.94 13.67
C GLY A 424 -32.44 28.66 14.44
N CYS A 425 -31.43 28.09 15.11
CA CYS A 425 -31.57 26.88 15.89
C CYS A 425 -32.55 27.10 17.05
N GLN A 426 -33.59 26.27 17.14
CA GLN A 426 -34.54 26.30 18.25
C GLN A 426 -34.21 25.22 19.28
N THR A 427 -33.54 24.15 18.84
CA THR A 427 -33.18 23.02 19.69
C THR A 427 -31.75 22.56 19.43
N LEU A 428 -31.17 21.81 20.37
CA LEU A 428 -29.87 21.16 20.16
C LEU A 428 -29.87 20.18 18.99
N ARG A 429 -31.04 19.66 18.61
CA ARG A 429 -31.21 18.90 17.37
C ARG A 429 -30.91 19.75 16.14
N ASP A 430 -31.37 20.98 16.09
CA ASP A 430 -31.12 21.86 14.95
C ASP A 430 -29.63 22.19 14.85
N TYR A 431 -29.01 22.49 15.99
CA TYR A 431 -27.57 22.74 16.07
C TYR A 431 -26.73 21.52 15.64
N HIS A 432 -27.12 20.32 16.05
CA HIS A 432 -26.49 19.08 15.61
C HIS A 432 -26.61 18.85 14.10
N ASP A 433 -27.79 19.09 13.53
CA ASP A 433 -28.01 18.89 12.10
C ASP A 433 -27.21 19.91 11.27
N VAL A 434 -27.16 21.18 11.70
CA VAL A 434 -26.26 22.20 11.11
C VAL A 434 -24.81 21.73 11.18
N TYR A 435 -24.34 21.31 12.36
CA TYR A 435 -22.97 20.83 12.56
C TYR A 435 -22.61 19.68 11.62
N LEU A 436 -23.46 18.65 11.54
CA LEU A 436 -23.23 17.49 10.67
C LEU A 436 -23.24 17.85 9.18
N LEU A 437 -24.19 18.70 8.75
CA LEU A 437 -24.29 19.15 7.38
C LEU A 437 -23.03 19.93 6.98
N THR A 438 -22.60 20.87 7.83
CA THR A 438 -21.37 21.65 7.62
C THR A 438 -20.15 20.75 7.52
N ASP A 439 -19.97 19.79 8.44
CA ASP A 439 -18.82 18.86 8.41
C ASP A 439 -18.74 18.06 7.10
N VAL A 440 -19.88 17.57 6.60
CA VAL A 440 -19.92 16.80 5.35
C VAL A 440 -19.64 17.68 4.13
N MET A 441 -20.19 18.90 4.09
CA MET A 441 -19.97 19.82 2.97
C MET A 441 -18.55 20.37 2.94
N LEU A 442 -17.99 20.73 4.10
CA LEU A 442 -16.58 21.14 4.23
C LEU A 442 -15.65 20.03 3.75
N LEU A 443 -15.88 18.77 4.17
CA LEU A 443 -15.08 17.66 3.69
C LEU A 443 -15.18 17.49 2.17
N ALA A 444 -16.37 17.65 1.60
CA ALA A 444 -16.55 17.58 0.15
C ALA A 444 -15.76 18.70 -0.56
N ASP A 445 -15.88 19.95 -0.10
CA ASP A 445 -15.15 21.09 -0.68
C ASP A 445 -13.63 20.91 -0.60
N VAL A 446 -13.12 20.54 0.58
CA VAL A 446 -11.69 20.28 0.82
C VAL A 446 -11.20 19.16 -0.09
N PHE A 447 -11.92 18.04 -0.16
CA PHE A 447 -11.47 16.89 -0.95
C PHE A 447 -11.56 17.15 -2.46
N GLU A 448 -12.59 17.87 -2.93
CA GLU A 448 -12.66 18.26 -4.34
C GLU A 448 -11.53 19.22 -4.73
N GLN A 449 -11.17 20.19 -3.87
CA GLN A 449 -10.01 21.05 -4.08
C GLN A 449 -8.70 20.24 -4.14
N PHE A 450 -8.54 19.27 -3.24
CA PHE A 450 -7.39 18.36 -3.27
C PHE A 450 -7.34 17.54 -4.58
N ARG A 451 -8.47 17.01 -5.04
CA ARG A 451 -8.58 16.28 -6.31
C ARG A 451 -8.21 17.16 -7.49
N ASP A 452 -8.75 18.38 -7.55
CA ASP A 452 -8.45 19.34 -8.61
C ASP A 452 -6.96 19.70 -8.62
N LYS A 453 -6.34 19.86 -7.44
CA LYS A 453 -4.90 20.12 -7.36
C LYS A 453 -4.06 18.93 -7.81
N CYS A 454 -4.41 17.71 -7.38
CA CYS A 454 -3.73 16.50 -7.82
C CYS A 454 -3.82 16.33 -9.34
N TYR A 455 -4.96 16.66 -9.92
CA TYR A 455 -5.16 16.58 -11.36
C TYR A 455 -4.38 17.69 -12.09
N GLU A 456 -4.38 18.92 -11.59
CA GLU A 456 -3.62 20.04 -12.17
C GLU A 456 -2.11 19.74 -12.18
N VAL A 457 -1.58 19.19 -11.08
CA VAL A 457 -0.14 18.97 -10.90
C VAL A 457 0.32 17.66 -11.53
N TYR A 458 -0.38 16.55 -11.28
CA TYR A 458 0.05 15.21 -11.67
C TYR A 458 -0.74 14.65 -12.86
N GLY A 459 -1.87 15.25 -13.23
CA GLY A 459 -2.82 14.67 -14.19
C GLY A 459 -3.38 13.33 -13.70
N LEU A 460 -3.52 13.17 -12.38
CA LEU A 460 -4.05 11.99 -11.71
C LEU A 460 -5.16 12.42 -10.74
N ASP A 461 -6.30 11.75 -10.80
CA ASP A 461 -7.39 12.01 -9.87
C ASP A 461 -7.24 11.15 -8.61
N ALA A 462 -7.05 11.82 -7.47
CA ALA A 462 -6.87 11.19 -6.17
C ALA A 462 -8.01 10.22 -5.79
N ALA A 463 -9.23 10.42 -6.31
CA ALA A 463 -10.37 9.57 -6.00
C ALA A 463 -10.26 8.14 -6.55
N HIS A 464 -9.29 7.87 -7.43
CA HIS A 464 -8.99 6.52 -7.94
C HIS A 464 -7.94 5.75 -7.13
N TYR A 465 -7.36 6.39 -6.12
CA TYR A 465 -6.35 5.80 -5.25
C TYR A 465 -6.95 5.39 -3.90
N TYR A 466 -6.17 4.64 -3.13
CA TYR A 466 -6.55 4.30 -1.75
C TYR A 466 -5.94 5.26 -0.72
N THR A 467 -4.73 5.78 -1.01
CA THR A 467 -3.90 6.55 -0.08
C THR A 467 -2.99 7.53 -0.86
N SER A 468 -2.44 8.54 -0.18
CA SER A 468 -1.46 9.45 -0.78
C SER A 468 -0.14 8.78 -1.23
N PRO A 469 0.43 7.77 -0.54
CA PRO A 469 1.60 7.04 -1.05
C PRO A 469 1.35 6.38 -2.41
N GLY A 470 0.18 5.77 -2.61
CA GLY A 470 -0.16 5.16 -3.90
C GLY A 470 -0.29 6.19 -5.02
N LEU A 471 -0.90 7.34 -4.71
CA LEU A 471 -0.97 8.47 -5.65
C LEU A 471 0.41 9.03 -5.98
N ALA A 472 1.26 9.23 -4.97
CA ALA A 472 2.61 9.77 -5.14
C ALA A 472 3.51 8.81 -5.94
N TRP A 473 3.37 7.50 -5.72
CA TRP A 473 4.08 6.47 -6.47
C TRP A 473 3.74 6.52 -7.97
N ASP A 474 2.46 6.50 -8.31
CA ASP A 474 2.04 6.56 -9.71
C ASP A 474 2.35 7.93 -10.34
N ALA A 475 2.30 9.02 -9.56
CA ALA A 475 2.73 10.33 -10.01
C ALA A 475 4.23 10.35 -10.34
N ALA A 476 5.07 9.75 -9.50
CA ALA A 476 6.51 9.65 -9.70
C ALA A 476 6.84 8.81 -10.95
N LEU A 477 6.22 7.64 -11.11
CA LEU A 477 6.39 6.79 -12.29
C LEU A 477 5.92 7.48 -13.57
N LYS A 478 4.80 8.19 -13.51
CA LYS A 478 4.27 8.94 -14.66
C LYS A 478 5.18 10.10 -15.06
N TYR A 479 5.77 10.79 -14.08
CA TYR A 479 6.62 11.96 -14.32
C TYR A 479 8.01 11.56 -14.83
N THR A 480 8.59 10.51 -14.25
CA THR A 480 9.96 10.04 -14.58
C THR A 480 10.00 9.09 -15.77
N GLU A 481 8.87 8.45 -16.10
CA GLU A 481 8.76 7.38 -17.10
C GLU A 481 9.70 6.18 -16.84
N VAL A 482 10.24 6.09 -15.62
CA VAL A 482 11.17 5.02 -15.23
C VAL A 482 10.45 3.67 -15.25
N LYS A 483 11.16 2.63 -15.70
CA LYS A 483 10.68 1.25 -15.66
C LYS A 483 11.38 0.51 -14.54
N LEU A 484 10.61 0.17 -13.51
CA LEU A 484 11.09 -0.62 -12.39
C LEU A 484 10.82 -2.11 -12.64
N TYR A 485 11.84 -2.94 -12.48
CA TYR A 485 11.72 -4.39 -12.64
C TYR A 485 11.44 -5.02 -11.27
N SER A 486 10.65 -6.08 -11.29
CA SER A 486 10.43 -6.88 -10.09
C SER A 486 11.62 -7.82 -9.90
N ILE A 487 12.13 -7.90 -8.67
CA ILE A 487 13.12 -8.90 -8.29
C ILE A 487 12.42 -10.27 -8.30
N ALA A 488 12.83 -11.13 -9.22
CA ALA A 488 12.21 -12.44 -9.43
C ALA A 488 12.83 -13.53 -8.54
N ASP A 489 14.13 -13.41 -8.26
CA ASP A 489 14.87 -14.33 -7.42
C ASP A 489 14.61 -14.02 -5.93
N ILE A 490 14.20 -15.05 -5.18
CA ILE A 490 13.84 -14.91 -3.77
C ILE A 490 15.06 -14.63 -2.89
N ASP A 491 16.23 -15.16 -3.23
CA ASP A 491 17.45 -14.96 -2.47
C ASP A 491 17.92 -13.50 -2.64
N GLN A 492 17.85 -12.95 -3.85
CA GLN A 492 18.10 -11.52 -4.10
C GLN A 492 17.14 -10.62 -3.32
N HIS A 493 15.84 -10.97 -3.31
CA HIS A 493 14.84 -10.19 -2.57
C HIS A 493 15.13 -10.19 -1.07
N MET A 494 15.44 -11.35 -0.50
CA MET A 494 15.75 -11.51 0.92
C MET A 494 17.05 -10.80 1.30
N PHE A 495 18.07 -10.88 0.44
CA PHE A 495 19.33 -10.14 0.59
C PHE A 495 19.07 -8.63 0.72
N LEU A 496 18.28 -8.07 -0.19
CA LEU A 496 17.89 -6.67 -0.16
C LEU A 496 17.06 -6.30 1.08
N GLU A 497 16.07 -7.12 1.43
CA GLU A 497 15.22 -6.88 2.60
C GLU A 497 16.05 -6.83 3.89
N ARG A 498 17.04 -7.72 4.04
CA ARG A 498 17.99 -7.74 5.15
C ARG A 498 18.87 -6.49 5.20
N GLY A 499 19.21 -5.92 4.05
CA GLY A 499 20.00 -4.69 3.94
C GLY A 499 19.23 -3.41 4.25
N MET A 500 17.89 -3.43 4.19
CA MET A 500 17.09 -2.23 4.42
C MET A 500 17.23 -1.71 5.86
N ARG A 501 17.44 -0.40 6.00
CA ARG A 501 17.49 0.32 7.29
C ARG A 501 16.52 1.49 7.27
N GLY A 502 15.98 1.81 8.44
CA GLY A 502 15.19 3.04 8.63
C GLY A 502 16.07 4.27 8.84
N GLY A 503 15.42 5.40 9.12
CA GLY A 503 16.14 6.60 9.55
C GLY A 503 16.89 6.35 10.87
N ILE A 504 18.12 6.84 10.96
CA ILE A 504 18.92 6.72 12.18
C ILE A 504 18.31 7.62 13.25
N SER A 505 17.88 7.02 14.37
CA SER A 505 17.44 7.71 15.57
C SER A 505 18.28 7.22 16.74
N MET A 506 19.03 8.12 17.35
CA MET A 506 19.94 7.80 18.45
C MET A 506 19.65 8.69 19.66
N ILE A 507 19.81 8.13 20.85
CA ILE A 507 19.79 8.86 22.11
C ILE A 507 21.23 8.90 22.62
N THR A 508 21.92 10.02 22.45
CA THR A 508 23.27 10.21 22.97
C THR A 508 23.20 10.71 24.42
N HIS A 509 24.14 10.31 25.28
CA HIS A 509 24.21 10.74 26.68
C HIS A 509 24.68 12.20 26.88
N ARG A 510 24.62 13.05 25.85
CA ARG A 510 25.20 14.41 25.87
C ARG A 510 24.13 15.46 26.17
N HIS A 511 24.20 16.07 27.36
CA HIS A 511 23.48 17.30 27.67
C HIS A 511 24.30 18.51 27.20
N ALA A 512 23.85 19.19 26.15
CA ALA A 512 24.41 20.45 25.69
C ALA A 512 23.53 21.62 26.12
N LYS A 513 24.14 22.65 26.72
CA LYS A 513 23.46 23.87 27.14
C LYS A 513 24.20 25.07 26.56
N ALA A 514 23.49 25.91 25.81
CA ALA A 514 24.06 27.15 25.29
C ALA A 514 24.30 28.15 26.43
N ASN A 515 25.34 28.96 26.31
CA ASN A 515 25.65 30.06 27.22
C ASN A 515 25.81 31.35 26.40
N ASN A 516 24.77 32.17 26.28
CA ASN A 516 24.85 33.43 25.56
C ASN A 516 23.91 34.47 26.16
N SER A 517 24.15 35.75 25.84
CA SER A 517 23.48 36.91 26.44
C SER A 517 21.96 36.99 26.21
N TYR A 518 21.38 36.13 25.38
CA TYR A 518 19.94 36.06 25.14
C TYR A 518 19.22 35.12 26.12
N LEU A 519 19.95 34.35 26.93
CA LEU A 519 19.40 33.40 27.87
C LEU A 519 19.33 33.98 29.29
N PRO A 520 18.27 33.69 30.07
CA PRO A 520 18.07 34.24 31.41
C PRO A 520 19.12 33.76 32.44
N ASP A 521 19.82 32.68 32.15
CA ASP A 521 20.86 32.05 32.97
C ASP A 521 22.27 32.19 32.37
N TYR A 522 22.49 33.24 31.57
CA TYR A 522 23.80 33.57 31.00
C TYR A 522 24.86 33.81 32.08
N HIS A 523 26.00 33.13 31.95
CA HIS A 523 27.17 33.32 32.81
C HIS A 523 28.31 33.97 32.03
N PHE A 524 28.58 35.26 32.31
CA PHE A 524 29.63 36.04 31.64
C PHE A 524 31.06 35.48 31.83
N SER A 525 31.28 34.66 32.87
CA SER A 525 32.56 34.03 33.17
C SER A 525 32.80 32.74 32.38
N GLN A 526 31.78 32.23 31.68
CA GLN A 526 31.86 31.04 30.85
C GLN A 526 31.96 31.44 29.37
N LEU A 527 32.49 30.53 28.54
CA LEU A 527 32.59 30.76 27.09
C LEU A 527 31.20 30.99 26.49
N THR A 528 31.06 31.98 25.61
CA THR A 528 29.83 32.18 24.86
C THR A 528 29.62 31.01 23.89
N SER A 529 28.45 30.38 23.92
CA SER A 529 28.06 29.27 23.05
C SER A 529 26.62 29.38 22.58
N PHE A 530 26.35 28.81 21.40
CA PHE A 530 25.04 28.77 20.76
C PHE A 530 24.75 27.33 20.35
N ILE A 531 23.47 26.95 20.31
CA ILE A 531 23.01 25.68 19.73
C ILE A 531 22.36 26.00 18.39
N MET A 532 22.74 25.27 17.35
CA MET A 532 22.18 25.40 16.01
C MET A 532 21.34 24.16 15.71
N PHE A 533 20.10 24.37 15.28
CA PHE A 533 19.24 23.31 14.76
C PHE A 533 19.36 23.30 13.24
N LEU A 534 19.80 22.18 12.68
CA LEU A 534 19.93 21.97 11.23
C LEU A 534 18.97 20.85 10.82
N ASP A 535 18.19 21.11 9.78
CA ASP A 535 17.26 20.14 9.20
C ASP A 535 17.47 20.07 7.69
N ALA A 536 17.53 18.86 7.16
CA ALA A 536 17.74 18.63 5.73
C ALA A 536 16.40 18.71 4.98
N ASN A 537 16.24 19.75 4.16
CA ASN A 537 15.07 19.90 3.31
C ASN A 537 14.91 18.71 2.35
N ASN A 538 13.83 17.95 2.50
CA ASN A 538 13.48 16.83 1.63
C ASN A 538 14.61 15.79 1.45
N LEU A 539 15.19 15.33 2.57
CA LEU A 539 16.30 14.37 2.61
C LEU A 539 16.12 13.17 1.67
N TYR A 540 14.99 12.46 1.78
CA TYR A 540 14.71 11.30 0.93
C TYR A 540 14.42 11.67 -0.52
N GLY A 541 13.84 12.84 -0.79
CA GLY A 541 13.63 13.30 -2.17
C GLY A 541 14.95 13.57 -2.89
N TRP A 542 15.94 14.13 -2.19
CA TRP A 542 17.30 14.26 -2.70
C TRP A 542 17.97 12.90 -2.91
N ALA A 543 17.81 11.96 -1.97
CA ALA A 543 18.35 10.60 -2.15
C ALA A 543 17.71 9.88 -3.36
N MET A 544 16.39 10.05 -3.55
CA MET A 544 15.66 9.49 -4.69
C MET A 544 16.00 10.15 -6.04
N SER A 545 16.67 11.30 -6.05
CA SER A 545 17.15 11.92 -7.28
C SER A 545 18.56 11.48 -7.68
N GLN A 546 19.22 10.66 -6.86
CA GLN A 546 20.51 10.07 -7.21
C GLN A 546 20.32 8.86 -8.15
N SER A 547 21.42 8.35 -8.70
CA SER A 547 21.41 7.10 -9.45
C SER A 547 21.03 5.94 -8.53
N LEU A 548 19.97 5.23 -8.89
CA LEU A 548 19.42 4.11 -8.12
C LEU A 548 19.27 2.88 -9.00
N LEU A 549 19.31 1.70 -8.38
CA LEU A 549 19.13 0.42 -9.04
C LEU A 549 17.65 0.21 -9.40
N VAL A 550 17.37 -0.05 -10.67
CA VAL A 550 15.99 -0.10 -11.20
C VAL A 550 15.65 -1.38 -11.97
N ARG A 551 16.66 -2.13 -12.47
CA ARG A 551 16.48 -3.32 -13.31
C ARG A 551 17.70 -4.24 -13.33
N GLU A 552 17.54 -5.41 -13.98
CA GLU A 552 18.63 -6.35 -14.30
C GLU A 552 19.42 -6.80 -13.07
N PHE A 553 18.69 -7.21 -12.03
CA PHE A 553 19.27 -7.70 -10.78
C PHE A 553 19.87 -9.10 -10.98
N GLU A 554 21.19 -9.21 -10.88
CA GLU A 554 21.93 -10.45 -11.06
C GLU A 554 22.97 -10.64 -9.95
N TRP A 555 23.30 -11.91 -9.67
CA TRP A 555 24.41 -12.23 -8.77
C TRP A 555 25.72 -12.11 -9.56
N VAL A 556 26.68 -11.35 -9.02
CA VAL A 556 28.02 -11.25 -9.62
C VAL A 556 28.75 -12.58 -9.42
N PRO A 557 29.29 -13.22 -10.48
CA PRO A 557 30.11 -14.42 -10.36
C PRO A 557 31.34 -14.18 -9.46
N GLU A 558 31.76 -15.21 -8.70
CA GLU A 558 32.90 -15.09 -7.78
C GLU A 558 34.21 -14.71 -8.47
N GLU A 559 34.38 -15.12 -9.73
CA GLU A 559 35.56 -14.77 -10.54
C GLU A 559 35.66 -13.25 -10.82
N ASP A 560 34.51 -12.59 -11.00
CA ASP A 560 34.44 -11.15 -11.25
C ASP A 560 34.60 -10.34 -9.96
N LEU A 561 34.30 -10.93 -8.80
CA LEU A 561 34.48 -10.29 -7.49
C LEU A 561 35.96 -10.07 -7.13
N MET A 562 36.86 -10.97 -7.53
CA MET A 562 38.29 -10.88 -7.16
C MET A 562 38.98 -9.63 -7.72
N GLY A 563 38.47 -9.06 -8.81
CA GLY A 563 38.99 -7.84 -9.45
C GLY A 563 38.22 -6.56 -9.11
N LEU A 564 37.09 -6.66 -8.42
CA LEU A 564 36.20 -5.53 -8.18
C LEU A 564 36.67 -4.68 -7.00
N ASN A 565 37.05 -3.43 -7.28
CA ASN A 565 37.26 -2.43 -6.23
C ASN A 565 36.07 -1.47 -6.16
N ILE A 566 35.13 -1.78 -5.27
CA ILE A 566 33.88 -1.00 -5.11
C ILE A 566 34.13 0.49 -4.78
N THR A 567 35.22 0.80 -4.08
CA THR A 567 35.55 2.19 -3.68
C THR A 567 36.01 3.06 -4.85
N GLN A 568 36.26 2.47 -6.02
CA GLN A 568 36.65 3.16 -7.24
C GLN A 568 35.52 3.22 -8.28
N VAL A 569 34.38 2.61 -8.00
CA VAL A 569 33.19 2.69 -8.86
C VAL A 569 32.52 4.04 -8.62
N ALA A 570 32.26 4.79 -9.68
CA ALA A 570 31.55 6.07 -9.57
C ALA A 570 30.05 5.85 -9.28
N ASP A 571 29.41 6.80 -8.60
CA ASP A 571 28.00 6.67 -8.19
C ASP A 571 27.00 6.71 -9.37
N ASP A 572 27.41 7.21 -10.54
CA ASP A 572 26.57 7.44 -11.72
C ASP A 572 26.80 6.44 -12.87
N VAL A 573 27.48 5.34 -12.59
CA VAL A 573 27.69 4.25 -13.55
C VAL A 573 26.38 3.57 -13.94
N SER A 574 26.38 2.92 -15.11
CA SER A 574 25.23 2.15 -15.60
C SER A 574 24.97 0.86 -14.82
N GLU A 575 26.00 0.33 -14.15
CA GLU A 575 25.96 -0.93 -13.38
C GLU A 575 26.40 -0.65 -11.94
N GLY A 576 25.46 -0.70 -11.00
CA GLY A 576 25.73 -0.54 -9.58
C GLY A 576 25.80 -1.87 -8.84
N TYR A 577 26.43 -1.86 -7.67
CA TYR A 577 26.65 -3.06 -6.85
C TYR A 577 26.07 -2.86 -5.44
N ILE A 578 25.59 -3.94 -4.84
CA ILE A 578 25.20 -3.98 -3.42
C ILE A 578 26.06 -5.06 -2.74
N PRO A 579 27.16 -4.68 -2.08
CA PRO A 579 28.10 -5.64 -1.54
C PRO A 579 27.66 -6.13 -0.15
N GLU A 580 27.86 -7.43 0.12
CA GLU A 580 27.93 -7.99 1.47
C GLU A 580 29.40 -8.05 1.88
N VAL A 581 29.76 -7.44 3.01
CA VAL A 581 31.17 -7.27 3.39
C VAL A 581 31.37 -7.50 4.87
N ASP A 582 32.52 -8.08 5.21
CA ASP A 582 33.08 -8.03 6.55
C ASP A 582 33.85 -6.71 6.72
N LEU A 583 33.52 -5.97 7.78
CA LEU A 583 34.16 -4.69 8.09
C LEU A 583 35.06 -4.83 9.31
N GLU A 584 36.32 -4.42 9.18
CA GLU A 584 37.18 -4.14 10.34
C GLU A 584 36.87 -2.73 10.85
N TYR A 585 36.57 -2.58 12.15
CA TYR A 585 36.28 -1.28 12.76
C TYR A 585 37.37 -0.88 13.79
N PRO A 586 38.41 -0.12 13.37
CA PRO A 586 39.54 0.24 14.22
C PRO A 586 39.14 1.01 15.48
N LYS A 587 39.78 0.69 16.61
CA LYS A 587 39.45 1.26 17.94
C LYS A 587 39.63 2.77 17.99
N GLU A 588 40.59 3.30 17.25
CA GLU A 588 40.87 4.73 17.14
C GLU A 588 39.71 5.54 16.54
N LEU A 589 38.77 4.89 15.82
CA LEU A 589 37.60 5.54 15.23
C LEU A 589 36.35 5.48 16.13
N HIS A 590 36.40 4.75 17.25
CA HIS A 590 35.24 4.52 18.11
C HIS A 590 34.76 5.83 18.76
N ASP A 591 35.68 6.62 19.31
CA ASP A 591 35.33 7.91 19.92
C ASP A 591 34.84 8.94 18.88
N LEU A 592 35.40 8.90 17.66
CA LEU A 592 35.05 9.82 16.57
C LEU A 592 33.64 9.56 16.03
N HIS A 593 33.25 8.29 15.85
CA HIS A 593 31.93 7.93 15.33
C HIS A 593 30.91 7.64 16.44
N ASN A 594 31.23 7.94 17.70
CA ASN A 594 30.32 7.72 18.82
C ASN A 594 28.97 8.45 18.65
N ASP A 595 28.98 9.59 17.94
CA ASP A 595 27.79 10.37 17.61
C ASP A 595 27.11 9.92 16.29
N TYR A 596 27.67 8.96 15.56
CA TYR A 596 27.07 8.43 14.34
C TYR A 596 27.64 7.04 14.02
N PRO A 597 27.12 5.97 14.65
CA PRO A 597 27.63 4.63 14.42
C PRO A 597 27.39 4.21 12.97
N LEU A 598 28.47 3.83 12.29
CA LEU A 598 28.44 3.34 10.92
C LEU A 598 28.00 1.87 10.88
N ALA A 599 27.46 1.43 9.74
CA ALA A 599 27.09 0.03 9.47
C ALA A 599 26.20 -0.60 10.55
N SER A 600 25.06 0.05 10.88
CA SER A 600 24.14 -0.47 11.87
C SER A 600 23.53 -1.82 11.47
N GLU A 601 23.42 -2.73 12.44
CA GLU A 601 22.87 -4.07 12.25
C GLU A 601 21.50 -4.22 12.92
N ASN A 602 20.63 -5.02 12.32
CA ASN A 602 19.38 -5.44 12.96
C ASN A 602 19.68 -6.58 13.94
N VAL A 603 19.72 -6.26 15.23
CA VAL A 603 20.02 -7.25 16.29
C VAL A 603 18.77 -7.56 17.10
N VAL A 604 18.55 -8.84 17.41
CA VAL A 604 17.53 -9.24 18.39
C VAL A 604 18.13 -9.05 19.78
N ILE A 605 17.63 -8.07 20.53
CA ILE A 605 18.09 -7.78 21.88
C ILE A 605 17.77 -8.97 22.79
N THR A 606 18.80 -9.58 23.37
CA THR A 606 18.67 -10.62 24.39
C THR A 606 18.59 -10.00 25.78
N PRO A 607 18.01 -10.69 26.78
CA PRO A 607 17.87 -10.15 28.14
C PRO A 607 19.19 -9.71 28.79
N ASP A 608 20.31 -10.34 28.44
CA ASP A 608 21.66 -10.01 28.90
C ASP A 608 22.24 -8.73 28.27
N MET A 609 21.69 -8.28 27.15
CA MET A 609 22.05 -7.00 26.50
C MET A 609 21.26 -5.81 27.05
N LEU A 610 20.28 -6.05 27.93
CA LEU A 610 19.52 -4.98 28.56
C LEU A 610 20.39 -4.28 29.60
N SER A 611 20.28 -2.94 29.63
CA SER A 611 20.84 -2.14 30.72
C SER A 611 20.31 -2.64 32.06
N SER A 612 21.13 -2.55 33.11
CA SER A 612 20.72 -2.87 34.49
C SER A 612 19.77 -1.84 35.12
N TYR A 613 19.32 -0.84 34.36
CA TYR A 613 18.50 0.28 34.80
C TYR A 613 17.00 0.03 34.70
#